data_AF-A0A3S4G4U0-F1
#
_entry.id   AF-A0A3S4G4U0-F1
#
_cell.length_a   1.000
_cell.length_b   1.000
_cell.length_c   1.000
_cell.angle_alpha   90.00
_cell.angle_beta   90.00
_cell.angle_gamma   90.00
#
_symmetry.space_group_name_H-M   'P 1'
#
loop_
_entity.id
_entity.type
_entity.pdbx_description
1 polymer ?
#
loop_
_entity_poly.entity_id
_entity_poly.type
_entity_poly.pdbx_seq_one_letter_code
_entity_poly.pdbx_strand_id
1 'polypeptide(L)'
;MTKLLIVNADDFGLSPGINYGIIEAHRHGLVTSTTAMMNADGIEHAAAISADFPLLGVGLHFVLSFGAPLSSMPSLEREGMLGKWLWQAAAQGKFRMMN
;
A
#
# COMPACT_ATOMS: atom_id res chain seq x y z
N MET A 1 24.75 22.37 5.23
CA MET A 1 23.62 21.54 5.68
C MET A 1 23.57 20.29 4.81
N THR A 2 23.45 19.11 5.40
CA THR A 2 23.23 17.84 4.69
C THR A 2 21.78 17.73 4.24
N LYS A 3 21.54 17.26 3.01
CA LYS A 3 20.18 16.99 2.51
C LYS A 3 19.77 15.57 2.89
N LEU A 4 18.53 15.41 3.37
CA LEU A 4 17.91 14.11 3.62
C LEU A 4 17.11 13.67 2.39
N LEU A 5 17.30 12.42 1.95
CA LEU A 5 16.50 11.79 0.91
C LEU A 5 15.90 10.50 1.48
N ILE A 6 14.60 10.34 1.32
CA ILE A 6 13.88 9.09 1.61
C ILE A 6 13.50 8.50 0.25
N VAL A 7 13.90 7.25 0.02
CA VAL A 7 13.52 6.49 -1.18
C VAL A 7 12.50 5.47 -0.74
N ASN A 8 11.23 5.72 -1.09
CA ASN A 8 10.11 4.85 -0.75
C ASN A 8 9.80 3.89 -1.90
N ALA A 9 9.68 2.60 -1.60
CA ALA A 9 9.07 1.62 -2.51
C ALA A 9 7.60 1.39 -2.13
N ASP A 10 6.68 1.50 -3.08
CA ASP A 10 5.25 1.27 -2.84
C ASP A 10 4.88 -0.22 -2.95
N ASP A 11 3.66 -0.56 -2.55
CA ASP A 11 3.01 -1.86 -2.75
C ASP A 11 3.58 -3.04 -1.92
N PHE A 12 4.26 -2.78 -0.80
CA PHE A 12 4.64 -3.85 0.12
C PHE A 12 3.39 -4.55 0.66
N GLY A 13 3.41 -5.88 0.72
CA GLY A 13 2.23 -6.67 1.03
C GLY A 13 1.32 -6.99 -0.16
N LEU A 14 1.59 -6.48 -1.37
CA LEU A 14 0.78 -6.84 -2.55
C LEU A 14 0.94 -8.32 -2.94
N SER A 15 2.18 -8.82 -2.97
CA SER A 15 2.47 -10.25 -3.24
C SER A 15 3.86 -10.63 -2.71
N PRO A 16 4.15 -11.93 -2.49
CA PRO A 16 5.49 -12.35 -2.07
C PRO A 16 6.61 -11.90 -3.00
N GLY A 17 6.39 -11.91 -4.32
CA GLY A 17 7.38 -11.46 -5.30
C GLY A 17 7.72 -9.97 -5.16
N ILE A 18 6.71 -9.12 -4.94
CA ILE A 18 6.91 -7.69 -4.70
C ILE A 18 7.61 -7.47 -3.36
N ASN A 19 7.22 -8.19 -2.32
CA ASN A 19 7.85 -8.10 -1.00
C ASN A 19 9.35 -8.42 -1.09
N TYR A 20 9.72 -9.52 -1.75
CA TYR A 20 11.13 -9.85 -1.96
C TYR A 20 11.85 -8.80 -2.80
N GLY A 21 11.23 -8.28 -3.87
CA GLY A 21 11.81 -7.21 -4.67
C GLY A 21 12.13 -5.95 -3.86
N ILE A 22 11.22 -5.55 -2.96
CA ILE A 22 11.41 -4.41 -2.06
C ILE A 22 12.53 -4.68 -1.05
N ILE A 23 12.57 -5.88 -0.45
CA ILE A 23 13.64 -6.28 0.46
C ILE A 23 14.99 -6.27 -0.25
N GLU A 24 15.09 -6.82 -1.45
CA GLU A 24 16.34 -6.82 -2.23
C GLU A 24 16.75 -5.39 -2.60
N ALA A 25 15.81 -4.53 -2.98
CA ALA A 25 16.08 -3.12 -3.27
C ALA A 25 16.50 -2.31 -2.03
N HIS A 26 16.07 -2.71 -0.83
CA HIS A 26 16.53 -2.15 0.44
C HIS A 26 17.93 -2.65 0.80
N ARG A 27 18.18 -3.95 0.68
CA ARG A 27 19.47 -4.60 1.03
C ARG A 27 20.60 -4.21 0.10
N HIS A 28 20.31 -4.09 -1.19
CA HIS A 28 21.31 -3.96 -2.25
C HIS A 28 21.16 -2.67 -3.07
N GLY A 29 20.20 -1.82 -2.72
CA GLY A 29 19.90 -0.60 -3.45
C GLY A 29 19.76 0.63 -2.54
N LEU A 30 18.93 1.57 -2.96
CA LEU A 30 18.75 2.86 -2.30
C LEU A 30 17.46 2.95 -1.47
N VAL A 31 16.61 1.92 -1.47
CA VAL A 31 15.31 1.97 -0.77
C VAL A 31 15.54 2.08 0.73
N THR A 32 14.97 3.12 1.33
CA THR A 32 15.07 3.39 2.78
C THR A 32 13.73 3.21 3.49
N SER A 33 12.62 3.21 2.76
CA SER A 33 11.29 2.97 3.32
C SER A 33 10.37 2.27 2.32
N THR A 34 9.25 1.76 2.83
CA THR A 34 8.17 1.21 2.04
C THR A 34 6.82 1.49 2.68
N THR A 35 5.74 1.29 1.93
CA THR A 35 4.36 1.42 2.44
C THR A 35 3.57 0.14 2.19
N ALA A 36 2.89 -0.34 3.23
CA ALA A 36 2.22 -1.65 3.21
C ALA A 36 0.73 -1.55 2.84
N MET A 37 0.30 -2.39 1.90
CA MET A 37 -1.09 -2.61 1.47
C MET A 37 -1.76 -3.63 2.40
N MET A 38 -2.43 -3.14 3.43
CA MET A 38 -2.95 -3.99 4.53
C MET A 38 -4.05 -4.97 4.10
N ASN A 39 -4.70 -4.75 2.95
CA ASN A 39 -5.80 -5.58 2.46
C ASN A 39 -5.41 -6.52 1.32
N ALA A 40 -4.12 -6.61 1.00
CA ALA A 40 -3.61 -7.44 -0.09
C ALA A 40 -3.07 -8.79 0.40
N ASP A 41 -3.09 -9.78 -0.48
CA ASP A 41 -2.79 -11.19 -0.14
C ASP A 41 -1.38 -11.43 0.40
N GLY A 42 -0.42 -10.57 0.05
CA GLY A 42 0.97 -10.68 0.50
C GLY A 42 1.26 -10.03 1.85
N ILE A 43 0.26 -9.46 2.55
CA ILE A 43 0.51 -8.64 3.75
C ILE A 43 1.13 -9.43 4.90
N GLU A 44 0.66 -10.64 5.15
CA GLU A 44 1.21 -11.49 6.22
C GLU A 44 2.66 -11.88 5.94
N HIS A 45 2.97 -12.18 4.68
CA HIS A 45 4.34 -12.41 4.25
C HIS A 45 5.22 -11.16 4.43
N ALA A 46 4.70 -9.98 4.08
CA ALA A 46 5.40 -8.70 4.29
C ALA A 46 5.68 -8.43 5.77
N ALA A 47 4.69 -8.63 6.65
CA ALA A 47 4.85 -8.45 8.08
C ALA A 47 5.91 -9.39 8.65
N ALA A 48 5.85 -10.69 8.29
CA ALA A 48 6.83 -11.67 8.74
C ALA A 48 8.27 -11.31 8.34
N ILE A 49 8.51 -11.01 7.06
CA ILE A 49 9.88 -10.71 6.61
C ILE A 49 10.37 -9.35 7.08
N SER A 50 9.48 -8.37 7.33
CA SER A 50 9.89 -7.04 7.80
C SER A 50 10.59 -7.07 9.17
N ALA A 51 10.29 -8.07 9.99
CA ALA A 51 10.93 -8.26 11.29
C ALA A 51 12.45 -8.47 11.18
N ASP A 52 12.91 -9.04 10.06
CA ASP A 52 14.33 -9.27 9.79
C ASP A 52 15.06 -8.00 9.30
N PHE A 53 14.33 -6.93 8.96
CA PHE A 53 14.88 -5.69 8.39
C PHE A 53 14.43 -4.44 9.17
N PRO A 54 14.83 -4.28 10.45
CA PRO A 54 14.35 -3.20 11.32
C PRO A 54 14.78 -1.79 10.89
N LEU A 55 15.70 -1.66 9.92
CA LEU A 55 16.12 -0.38 9.34
C LEU A 55 15.29 0.04 8.11
N LEU A 56 14.46 -0.84 7.57
CA LEU A 56 13.49 -0.48 6.54
C LEU A 56 12.30 0.21 7.22
N GLY A 57 12.10 1.50 6.96
CA GLY A 57 10.90 2.19 7.46
C GLY A 57 9.65 1.62 6.79
N VAL A 58 8.65 1.18 7.56
CA VAL A 58 7.38 0.68 7.01
C VAL A 58 6.24 1.61 7.39
N GLY A 59 5.61 2.21 6.38
CA GLY A 59 4.41 3.04 6.52
C GLY A 59 3.13 2.34 6.01
N LEU A 60 2.00 3.05 6.05
CA LEU A 60 0.71 2.57 5.53
C LEU A 60 0.51 3.02 4.08
N HIS A 61 0.19 2.09 3.19
CA HIS A 61 -0.29 2.39 1.83
C HIS A 61 -1.83 2.35 1.83
N PHE A 62 -2.48 3.51 1.75
CA PHE A 62 -3.94 3.55 1.69
C PHE A 62 -4.45 2.96 0.38
N VAL A 63 -5.23 1.87 0.48
CA VAL A 63 -5.78 1.18 -0.69
C VAL A 63 -7.27 1.46 -0.79
N LEU A 64 -7.66 2.19 -1.83
CA LEU A 64 -9.07 2.47 -2.19
C LEU A 64 -9.44 1.95 -3.59
N SER A 65 -8.52 1.25 -4.25
CA SER A 65 -8.66 0.88 -5.66
C SER A 65 -8.23 -0.55 -6.00
N PHE A 66 -8.02 -1.39 -4.98
CA PHE A 66 -7.58 -2.77 -5.15
C PHE A 66 -8.04 -3.63 -3.96
N GLY A 67 -8.40 -4.89 -4.24
CA GLY A 67 -8.76 -5.88 -3.22
C GLY A 67 -10.10 -5.63 -2.52
N ALA A 68 -10.46 -6.52 -1.61
CA ALA A 68 -11.60 -6.31 -0.71
C ALA A 68 -11.21 -5.30 0.40
N PRO A 69 -12.15 -4.48 0.89
CA PRO A 69 -11.87 -3.63 2.04
C PRO A 69 -11.78 -4.45 3.34
N LEU A 70 -11.05 -3.94 4.33
CA LEU A 70 -10.91 -4.60 5.65
C LEU A 70 -12.18 -4.51 6.52
N SER A 71 -13.07 -3.59 6.18
CA SER A 71 -14.36 -3.37 6.84
C SER A 71 -15.40 -2.97 5.81
N SER A 72 -16.68 -2.98 6.18
CA SER A 72 -17.76 -2.59 5.27
C SER A 72 -17.57 -1.13 4.78
N MET A 73 -17.49 -0.95 3.45
CA MET A 73 -17.33 0.36 2.82
C MET A 73 -18.33 0.56 1.67
N PRO A 74 -19.65 0.58 1.95
CA PRO A 74 -20.70 0.53 0.92
C PRO A 74 -20.70 1.72 -0.04
N SER A 75 -20.07 2.85 0.33
CA SER A 75 -19.91 4.00 -0.56
C SER A 75 -18.71 3.90 -1.51
N LEU A 76 -17.74 3.02 -1.22
CA LEU A 76 -16.46 2.92 -1.94
C LEU A 76 -16.32 1.60 -2.71
N GLU A 77 -16.93 0.53 -2.21
CA GLU A 77 -16.87 -0.80 -2.82
C GLU A 77 -17.96 -1.02 -3.89
N ARG A 78 -17.68 -1.95 -4.82
CA ARG A 78 -18.68 -2.54 -5.72
C ARG A 78 -18.47 -4.03 -5.70
N GLU A 79 -19.54 -4.77 -5.46
CA GLU A 79 -19.49 -6.25 -5.40
C GLU A 79 -18.42 -6.75 -4.41
N GLY A 80 -18.28 -6.04 -3.27
CA GLY A 80 -17.31 -6.37 -2.22
C GLY A 80 -15.86 -6.02 -2.53
N MET A 81 -15.57 -5.39 -3.66
CA MET A 81 -14.22 -5.02 -4.07
C MET A 81 -14.03 -3.51 -4.09
N LEU A 82 -12.82 -3.05 -3.82
CA LEU A 82 -12.34 -1.71 -4.14
C LEU A 82 -11.76 -1.69 -5.56
N GLY A 83 -11.87 -0.55 -6.25
CA GLY A 83 -11.40 -0.50 -7.61
C GLY A 83 -11.29 0.88 -8.24
N LYS A 84 -10.59 0.93 -9.37
CA LYS A 84 -10.27 2.16 -10.10
C LYS A 84 -11.51 2.92 -10.63
N TRP A 85 -12.69 2.30 -10.65
CA TRP A 85 -13.95 3.01 -10.94
C TRP A 85 -14.21 4.17 -9.98
N LEU A 86 -13.57 4.16 -8.79
CA LEU A 86 -13.65 5.25 -7.82
C LEU A 86 -13.26 6.59 -8.46
N TRP A 87 -12.25 6.60 -9.34
CA TRP A 87 -11.82 7.81 -10.05
C TRP A 87 -12.92 8.40 -10.95
N GLN A 88 -13.65 7.53 -11.66
CA GLN A 88 -14.77 7.96 -12.51
C GLN A 88 -15.94 8.47 -11.67
N ALA A 89 -16.25 7.80 -10.56
CA ALA A 89 -17.29 8.24 -9.64
C ALA A 89 -16.95 9.60 -9.01
N ALA A 90 -15.69 9.82 -8.64
CA ALA A 90 -15.20 11.09 -8.13
C ALA A 90 -15.31 12.22 -9.17
N ALA A 91 -14.88 11.96 -10.41
CA ALA A 91 -15.00 12.91 -11.51
C ALA A 91 -16.46 13.30 -11.84
N GLN A 92 -17.41 12.41 -11.54
CA GLN A 92 -18.86 12.65 -11.69
C GLN A 92 -19.49 13.34 -10.47
N GLY A 93 -18.71 13.72 -9.45
CA GLY A 93 -19.22 14.36 -8.23
C GLY A 93 -20.08 13.44 -7.36
N LYS A 94 -19.92 12.10 -7.49
CA LYS A 94 -20.72 11.13 -6.71
C LYS A 94 -20.36 11.08 -5.23
N PHE A 95 -19.20 11.60 -4.84
CA PHE A 95 -18.80 11.71 -3.44
C PHE A 95 -19.04 13.14 -2.96
N ARG A 96 -20.02 13.32 -2.08
CA ARG A 96 -20.18 14.57 -1.33
C ARG A 96 -19.20 14.56 -0.17
N MET A 97 -18.37 15.59 -0.06
CA MET A 97 -17.68 15.89 1.20
C MET A 97 -18.77 16.13 2.25
N MET A 98 -18.74 15.38 3.35
CA MET A 98 -19.59 15.70 4.50
C MET A 98 -19.05 17.01 5.09
N ASN A 99 -19.89 18.04 5.07
CA ASN A 99 -19.65 19.29 5.80
C ASN A 99 -19.75 19.07 7.30
#